data_AF-A0A7L4IF31-F1
#
_entry.id   AF-A0A7L4IF31-F1
#
_cell.length_a   1.000
_cell.length_b   1.000
_cell.length_c   1.000
_cell.angle_alpha   90.00
_cell.angle_beta   90.00
_cell.angle_gamma   90.00
#
_symmetry.space_group_name_H-M   'P 1'
#
loop_
_entity.id
_entity.type
_entity.pdbx_description
1 polymer ?
#
loop_
_entity_poly.entity_id
_entity_poly.type
_entity_poly.pdbx_seq_one_letter_code
_entity_poly.pdbx_strand_id
1 'polypeptide(L)'
;GPRRLLVVLEGASLETVKVGKTFELLNCDKHKALLLRNGRDPGEVRPDITHQSLLMLMDSPLNRAGLLQVYIHTQKNVLIEVNPQTRIPRTFDRFCGLMVQLLHKLSVRAADGPQKLLKV
;
A
#
# COMPACT_ATOMS: atom_id res chain seq x y z
N GLY A 1 4.28 28.24 -0.52
CA GLY A 1 3.19 27.45 -1.15
C GLY A 1 2.07 27.23 -0.14
N PRO A 2 0.91 26.71 -0.55
CA PRO A 2 -0.20 26.44 0.38
C PRO A 2 0.25 25.43 1.45
N ARG A 3 -0.21 25.62 2.69
CA ARG A 3 0.08 24.74 3.82
C ARG A 3 -0.59 23.39 3.59
N ARG A 4 0.17 22.30 3.64
CA ARG A 4 -0.33 20.93 3.48
C ARG A 4 0.10 20.06 4.66
N LEU A 5 -0.74 19.10 5.02
CA LEU A 5 -0.37 18.03 5.95
C LEU A 5 0.36 16.94 5.18
N LEU A 6 1.54 16.56 5.66
CA LEU A 6 2.31 15.43 5.16
C LEU A 6 2.18 14.29 6.17
N VAL A 7 1.67 13.14 5.72
CA VAL A 7 1.57 11.92 6.54
C VAL A 7 2.47 10.86 5.95
N VAL A 8 3.34 10.28 6.77
CA VAL A 8 4.14 9.12 6.42
C VAL A 8 3.63 7.93 7.22
N LEU A 9 3.14 6.91 6.53
CA LEU A 9 2.84 5.61 7.12
C LEU A 9 4.15 4.81 7.20
N GLU A 10 4.84 4.93 8.33
CA GLU A 10 6.14 4.33 8.59
C GLU A 10 6.03 2.83 8.94
N GLY A 11 7.03 2.04 8.54
CA GLY A 11 7.10 0.61 8.88
C GLY A 11 5.96 -0.23 8.28
N ALA A 12 5.40 0.17 7.14
CA ALA A 12 4.28 -0.52 6.52
C ALA A 12 4.67 -1.95 6.07
N SER A 13 3.90 -2.95 6.49
CA SER A 13 4.06 -4.35 6.07
C SER A 13 3.51 -4.56 4.66
N LEU A 14 4.23 -4.09 3.64
CA LEU A 14 3.90 -4.28 2.23
C LEU A 14 5.08 -4.92 1.50
N GLU A 15 4.99 -6.23 1.25
CA GLU A 15 5.97 -6.96 0.46
C GLU A 15 5.29 -8.09 -0.33
N THR A 16 5.87 -8.47 -1.47
CA THR A 16 5.35 -9.57 -2.28
C THR A 16 6.01 -10.90 -1.92
N VAL A 17 5.24 -11.98 -2.09
CA VAL A 17 5.71 -13.36 -1.96
C VAL A 17 5.28 -14.16 -3.17
N LYS A 18 6.12 -15.10 -3.59
CA LYS A 18 5.80 -16.02 -4.69
C LYS A 18 5.11 -17.26 -4.12
N VAL A 19 3.89 -17.54 -4.56
CA VAL A 19 3.11 -18.72 -4.19
C VAL A 19 2.85 -19.53 -5.45
N GLY A 20 3.59 -20.63 -5.63
CA GLY A 20 3.56 -21.40 -6.87
C GLY A 20 3.97 -20.56 -8.08
N LYS A 21 3.01 -20.28 -8.98
CA LYS A 21 3.22 -19.49 -10.20
C LYS A 21 2.78 -18.03 -10.09
N THR A 22 2.13 -17.64 -8.98
CA THR A 22 1.58 -16.30 -8.78
C THR A 22 2.37 -15.52 -7.74
N PHE A 23 2.23 -14.19 -7.77
CA PHE A 23 2.73 -13.30 -6.74
C PHE A 23 1.55 -12.76 -5.93
N GLU A 24 1.69 -12.79 -4.61
CA GLU A 24 0.69 -12.31 -3.65
C GLU A 24 1.32 -11.28 -2.71
N LEU A 25 0.49 -10.46 -2.08
CA LEU A 25 0.96 -9.61 -0.99
C LEU A 25 1.05 -10.47 0.27
N LEU A 26 2.21 -10.45 0.94
CA LEU A 26 2.42 -11.24 2.14
C LEU A 26 1.43 -10.81 3.24
N ASN A 27 0.81 -11.78 3.89
CA ASN A 27 -0.29 -11.59 4.84
C ASN A 27 -0.27 -12.72 5.90
N CYS A 28 -0.48 -12.37 7.17
CA CYS A 28 -0.56 -13.29 8.30
C CYS A 28 -1.57 -14.43 8.11
N ASP A 29 -2.74 -14.18 7.51
CA ASP A 29 -3.80 -15.19 7.43
C ASP A 29 -3.54 -16.23 6.33
N LYS A 30 -3.15 -15.76 5.14
CA LYS A 30 -2.92 -16.62 3.96
C LYS A 30 -1.56 -17.31 3.99
N HIS A 31 -0.55 -16.69 4.60
CA HIS A 31 0.84 -17.13 4.50
C HIS A 31 1.46 -17.58 5.83
N LYS A 32 0.64 -17.86 6.85
CA LYS A 32 1.09 -18.24 8.20
C LYS A 32 2.17 -19.32 8.21
N ALA A 33 1.94 -20.44 7.51
CA ALA A 33 2.89 -21.55 7.46
C ALA A 33 4.23 -21.15 6.82
N LEU A 34 4.19 -20.32 5.77
CA LEU A 34 5.40 -19.82 5.11
C LEU A 34 6.18 -18.87 6.02
N LEU A 35 5.48 -18.00 6.75
CA LEU A 35 6.08 -17.08 7.71
C LEU A 35 6.82 -17.83 8.83
N LEU A 36 6.14 -18.80 9.45
CA LEU A 36 6.72 -19.62 10.52
C LEU A 36 7.94 -20.42 10.03
N ARG A 37 7.89 -21.01 8.83
CA ARG A 37 9.03 -21.74 8.25
C ARG A 37 10.24 -20.84 7.99
N ASN A 38 10.02 -19.55 7.77
CA ASN A 38 11.07 -18.57 7.56
C ASN A 38 11.46 -17.83 8.86
N GLY A 39 11.01 -18.31 10.03
CA GLY A 39 11.33 -17.71 11.33
C GLY A 39 10.74 -16.30 11.53
N ARG A 40 9.67 -15.98 10.81
CA ARG A 40 8.99 -14.68 10.89
C ARG A 40 7.72 -14.80 11.70
N ASP A 41 7.47 -13.82 12.57
CA ASP A 41 6.21 -13.73 13.31
C ASP A 41 5.07 -13.34 12.35
N PRO A 42 4.02 -14.15 12.22
CA PRO A 42 2.82 -13.76 11.48
C PRO A 42 2.17 -12.49 12.01
N GLY A 43 2.28 -12.18 13.31
CA GLY A 43 1.70 -10.99 13.93
C GLY A 43 2.22 -9.67 13.36
N GLU A 44 3.43 -9.67 12.80
CA GLU A 44 4.09 -8.49 12.22
C GLU A 44 3.71 -8.24 10.76
N VAL A 45 3.05 -9.22 10.12
CA VAL A 45 2.72 -9.15 8.68
C VAL A 45 1.26 -8.71 8.51
N ARG A 46 1.04 -7.40 8.66
CA ARG A 46 -0.28 -6.77 8.76
C ARG A 46 -0.50 -5.67 7.70
N PRO A 47 -0.58 -6.04 6.41
CA PRO A 47 -0.90 -5.09 5.33
C PRO A 47 -2.27 -4.42 5.48
N ASP A 48 -3.20 -5.04 6.24
CA ASP A 48 -4.53 -4.50 6.53
C ASP A 48 -4.48 -3.19 7.33
N ILE A 49 -3.46 -3.01 8.19
CA ILE A 49 -3.29 -1.75 8.93
C ILE A 49 -3.07 -0.60 7.95
N THR A 50 -2.14 -0.77 7.00
CA THR A 50 -1.88 0.24 5.95
C THR A 50 -3.12 0.47 5.09
N HIS A 51 -3.85 -0.59 4.74
CA HIS A 51 -5.10 -0.49 3.99
C HIS A 51 -6.13 0.40 4.70
N GLN A 52 -6.42 0.13 5.97
CA GLN A 52 -7.40 0.89 6.73
C GLN A 52 -6.95 2.35 6.95
N SER A 53 -5.68 2.58 7.25
CA SER A 53 -5.13 3.93 7.37
C SER A 53 -5.28 4.74 6.08
N LEU A 54 -4.97 4.13 4.93
CA LEU A 54 -5.12 4.77 3.63
C LEU A 54 -6.59 5.06 3.30
N LEU A 55 -7.52 4.17 3.63
CA LEU A 55 -8.95 4.44 3.45
C LEU A 55 -9.37 5.70 4.20
N MET A 56 -8.97 5.84 5.47
CA MET A 56 -9.32 7.02 6.29
C MET A 56 -8.66 8.29 5.78
N LEU A 57 -7.36 8.24 5.43
CA LEU A 57 -6.61 9.39 4.94
C LEU A 57 -7.17 9.90 3.61
N MET A 58 -7.37 9.00 2.65
CA MET A 58 -7.76 9.38 1.28
C MET A 58 -9.23 9.81 1.20
N ASP A 59 -10.10 9.35 2.10
CA ASP A 59 -11.50 9.82 2.18
C ASP A 59 -11.69 11.13 2.93
N SER A 60 -10.68 11.56 3.68
CA SER A 60 -10.78 12.74 4.54
C SER A 60 -11.16 14.00 3.75
N PRO A 61 -11.93 14.93 4.36
CA PRO A 61 -12.18 16.25 3.76
C PRO A 61 -10.88 16.98 3.41
N LEU A 62 -9.81 16.74 4.18
CA LEU A 62 -8.49 17.33 3.97
C LEU A 62 -7.87 16.88 2.64
N ASN A 63 -7.98 15.59 2.29
CA ASN A 63 -7.53 15.09 0.99
C ASN A 63 -8.35 15.68 -0.15
N ARG A 64 -9.69 15.74 0.01
CA ARG A 64 -10.59 16.33 -1.00
C ARG A 64 -10.33 17.82 -1.23
N ALA A 65 -9.86 18.54 -0.22
CA ALA A 65 -9.45 19.95 -0.32
C ALA A 65 -8.06 20.13 -0.95
N GLY A 66 -7.35 19.04 -1.31
CA GLY A 66 -5.98 19.10 -1.86
C GLY A 66 -4.91 19.48 -0.83
N LEU A 67 -5.22 19.31 0.47
CA LEU A 67 -4.36 19.74 1.58
C LEU A 67 -3.61 18.58 2.25
N LEU A 68 -3.73 17.35 1.74
CA LEU A 68 -3.05 16.16 2.24
C LEU A 68 -2.08 15.61 1.19
N GLN A 69 -0.89 15.21 1.63
CA GLN A 69 0.03 14.36 0.90
C GLN A 69 0.37 13.15 1.77
N VAL A 70 0.25 11.94 1.20
CA VAL A 70 0.53 10.69 1.89
C VAL A 70 1.74 10.01 1.25
N TYR A 71 2.64 9.52 2.10
CA TYR A 71 3.71 8.60 1.76
C TYR A 71 3.57 7.32 2.58
N ILE A 72 4.05 6.21 2.03
CA ILE A 72 4.15 4.94 2.74
C ILE A 72 5.62 4.54 2.70
N HIS A 73 6.21 4.32 3.86
CA HIS A 73 7.56 3.78 3.95
C HIS A 73 7.48 2.36 4.50
N THR A 74 7.89 1.38 3.69
CA THR A 74 7.72 -0.03 4.04
C THR A 74 8.87 -0.54 4.90
N GLN A 75 8.63 -1.66 5.60
CA GLN A 75 9.69 -2.39 6.32
C GLN A 75 10.83 -2.88 5.41
N LYS A 76 10.62 -2.90 4.09
CA LYS A 76 11.62 -3.25 3.07
C LYS A 76 12.31 -2.03 2.47
N ASN A 77 12.24 -0.87 3.15
CA ASN A 77 12.88 0.38 2.74
C ASN A 77 12.42 0.87 1.36
N VAL A 78 11.13 0.64 1.04
CA VAL A 78 10.49 1.16 -0.17
C VAL A 78 9.67 2.37 0.23
N LEU A 79 9.96 3.52 -0.38
CA LEU A 79 9.13 4.72 -0.24
C LEU A 79 8.11 4.75 -1.38
N ILE A 80 6.84 4.93 -1.05
CA ILE A 80 5.75 5.03 -2.01
C ILE A 80 5.07 6.38 -1.84
N GLU A 81 4.98 7.13 -2.93
CA GLU A 81 4.15 8.32 -3.02
C GLU A 81 2.72 7.95 -3.45
N VAL A 82 1.73 8.46 -2.73
CA VAL A 82 0.31 8.31 -3.05
C VAL A 82 -0.22 9.62 -3.61
N ASN A 83 -0.66 9.60 -4.87
CA ASN A 83 -1.33 10.73 -5.48
C ASN A 83 -2.67 11.01 -4.76
N PRO A 84 -3.00 12.26 -4.41
CA PRO A 84 -4.28 12.63 -3.77
C PRO A 84 -5.54 12.15 -4.50
N GLN A 85 -5.48 11.94 -5.82
CA GLN A 85 -6.59 11.47 -6.64
C GLN A 85 -6.76 9.93 -6.61
N THR A 86 -5.84 9.21 -5.98
CA THR A 86 -5.89 7.75 -5.89
C THR A 86 -7.09 7.29 -5.07
N ARG A 87 -7.97 6.50 -5.71
CA ARG A 87 -9.06 5.80 -5.03
C ARG A 87 -8.56 4.44 -4.53
N ILE A 88 -8.35 4.32 -3.23
CA ILE A 88 -7.92 3.07 -2.60
C ILE A 88 -9.07 2.04 -2.68
N PRO A 89 -8.81 0.80 -3.15
CA PRO A 89 -9.84 -0.23 -3.20
C PRO A 89 -10.43 -0.51 -1.81
N ARG A 90 -11.76 -0.55 -1.71
CA ARG A 90 -12.45 -0.82 -0.42
C ARG A 90 -12.31 -2.25 0.07
N THR A 91 -12.20 -3.20 -0.86
CA THR A 91 -12.01 -4.61 -0.51
C THR A 91 -10.53 -4.91 -0.39
N PHE A 92 -10.17 -5.62 0.67
CA PHE A 92 -8.78 -5.88 1.01
C PHE A 92 -8.05 -6.70 -0.06
N ASP A 93 -8.69 -7.71 -0.68
CA ASP A 93 -8.06 -8.49 -1.76
C ASP A 93 -7.72 -7.64 -2.99
N ARG A 94 -8.55 -6.64 -3.35
CA ARG A 94 -8.25 -5.72 -4.45
C ARG A 94 -7.10 -4.77 -4.09
N PHE A 95 -7.04 -4.33 -2.84
CA PHE A 95 -5.90 -3.57 -2.33
C PHE A 95 -4.61 -4.39 -2.42
N CYS A 96 -4.64 -5.67 -2.02
CA CYS A 96 -3.47 -6.56 -2.13
C CYS A 96 -2.98 -6.68 -3.57
N GLY A 97 -3.89 -6.93 -4.53
CA GLY A 97 -3.53 -7.00 -5.95
C GLY A 97 -2.92 -5.70 -6.49
N LEU A 98 -3.46 -4.54 -6.06
CA LEU A 98 -2.93 -3.23 -6.41
C LEU A 98 -1.50 -3.02 -5.89
N MET A 99 -1.22 -3.42 -4.64
CA MET A 99 0.12 -3.32 -4.05
C MET A 99 1.12 -4.26 -4.72
N VAL A 100 0.72 -5.49 -5.06
CA VAL A 100 1.56 -6.41 -5.85
C VAL A 100 1.92 -5.78 -7.19
N GLN A 101 0.94 -5.23 -7.90
CA GLN A 101 1.18 -4.53 -9.16
C GLN A 101 2.15 -3.35 -8.99
N LEU A 102 1.94 -2.52 -7.96
CA LEU A 102 2.80 -1.38 -7.66
C LEU A 102 4.25 -1.82 -7.41
N LEU A 103 4.47 -2.80 -6.53
CA LEU A 103 5.81 -3.26 -6.16
C LEU A 103 6.55 -3.92 -7.33
N HIS A 104 5.83 -4.51 -8.28
CA HIS A 104 6.43 -5.12 -9.46
C HIS A 104 6.70 -4.11 -10.60
N LYS A 105 5.80 -3.14 -10.80
CA LYS A 105 5.88 -2.18 -11.92
C LYS A 105 6.47 -0.83 -11.51
N LEU A 106 6.76 -0.64 -10.22
CA LEU A 106 7.23 0.58 -9.58
C LEU A 106 6.29 1.80 -9.73
N SER A 107 5.15 1.62 -10.40
CA SER A 107 4.09 2.62 -10.50
C SER A 107 2.78 2.00 -10.95
N VAL A 108 1.68 2.66 -10.61
CA VAL A 108 0.33 2.38 -11.11
C VAL A 108 -0.22 3.65 -11.74
N ARG A 109 -0.77 3.53 -12.94
CA ARG A 109 -1.38 4.65 -13.68
C ARG A 109 -2.90 4.58 -13.62
N ALA A 110 -3.53 5.73 -13.80
CA ALA A 110 -4.97 5.81 -14.04
C ALA A 110 -5.34 5.01 -15.29
N ALA A 111 -6.53 4.41 -15.31
CA ALA A 111 -6.99 3.62 -16.47
C ALA A 111 -7.35 4.52 -17.67
N ASP A 112 -7.72 5.76 -17.40
CA ASP A 112 -8.22 6.77 -18.32
C ASP A 112 -7.17 7.85 -18.66
N GLY A 113 -5.93 7.71 -18.21
CA GLY A 113 -4.90 8.71 -18.48
C GLY A 113 -3.48 8.33 -18.10
N PRO A 114 -2.49 9.16 -18.50
CA PRO A 114 -1.07 8.86 -18.26
C PRO A 114 -0.65 9.09 -16.81
N GLN A 115 -1.51 9.65 -15.96
CA GLN A 115 -1.18 10.05 -14.60
C GLN A 115 -0.80 8.85 -13.73
N LYS A 116 0.31 8.98 -12.99
CA LYS A 116 0.69 8.00 -11.96
C LYS A 116 -0.09 8.28 -10.69
N LEU A 117 -0.80 7.26 -10.22
CA LEU A 117 -1.60 7.28 -8.98
C LEU A 117 -0.77 6.80 -7.78
N LEU A 118 0.06 5.80 -8.01
CA LEU A 118 1.00 5.28 -7.02
C LEU A 118 2.37 5.19 -7.69
N LYS A 119 3.43 5.52 -6.95
CA LYS A 119 4.79 5.48 -7.46
C LYS A 119 5.76 5.12 -6.34
N VAL A 120 6.69 4.21 -6.64
CA VAL A 120 7.92 3.97 -5.88
C VAL A 120 8.98 4.99 -6.31
#